data_AF-D2V760-F1
#
_entry.id   AF-D2V760-F1
#
_cell.length_a   1.000
_cell.length_b   1.000
_cell.length_c   1.000
_cell.angle_alpha   90.00
_cell.angle_beta   90.00
_cell.angle_gamma   90.00
#
_symmetry.space_group_name_H-M   'P 1'
#
loop_
_entity.id
_entity.type
_entity.pdbx_description
1 polymer ?
#
loop_
_entity_poly.entity_id
_entity_poly.type
_entity_poly.pdbx_seq_one_letter_code
_entity_poly.pdbx_strand_id
1 'polypeptide(L)'
;MDLNAVINRMLKRDKKTRNKRLYLRLFSAIPLSNNTGLVEWVPNTNVLRKLIDDEYLRMQKQPLQQSILTKFGKSNGVPQKSYGTAFDYAVKDYPPVFGKYFLHQFLEPNQWYQNRLNFVKTAAVWSMVGYIVGLGDRHSENILIDTNNGDTIHVDLAMLFESGRLLNIPEKVPFRLTRNMIDGMGVTGYEGAFRLTCEATLELLRKNNETLLNVLETFKHDPLLDWEQIQKKKENQAKKAMNSADVDSAHKIIGQKLQGIVGDSALPLSISGQVDYLIDEATNEENLKSMYIWWMPFL
;
A
#
# COMPACT_ATOMS: atom_id res chain seq x y z
N MET A 1 -7.19 -12.94 5.33
CA MET A 1 -7.50 -11.93 6.37
C MET A 1 -6.96 -12.32 7.74
N ASP A 2 -6.67 -13.60 7.97
CA ASP A 2 -6.25 -14.13 9.28
C ASP A 2 -4.93 -13.58 9.80
N LEU A 3 -3.94 -13.40 8.91
CA LEU A 3 -2.68 -12.74 9.27
C LEU A 3 -2.92 -11.34 9.87
N ASN A 4 -3.77 -10.55 9.24
CA ASN A 4 -4.10 -9.20 9.73
C ASN A 4 -4.85 -9.25 11.07
N ALA A 5 -5.67 -10.28 11.30
CA ALA A 5 -6.30 -10.52 12.59
C ALA A 5 -5.29 -10.89 13.69
N VAL A 6 -4.27 -11.71 13.37
CA VAL A 6 -3.15 -12.01 14.26
C VAL A 6 -2.38 -10.72 14.59
N ILE A 7 -2.02 -9.92 13.59
CA ILE A 7 -1.33 -8.63 13.78
C ILE A 7 -2.14 -7.68 14.66
N ASN A 8 -3.46 -7.60 14.46
CA ASN A 8 -4.34 -6.80 15.32
C ASN A 8 -4.33 -7.25 16.78
N ARG A 9 -4.28 -8.56 17.05
CA ARG A 9 -4.12 -9.06 18.42
C ARG A 9 -2.78 -8.67 19.01
N MET A 10 -1.70 -8.72 18.23
CA MET A 10 -0.36 -8.27 18.65
C MET A 10 -0.34 -6.76 18.95
N LEU A 11 -0.92 -5.94 18.07
CA LEU A 11 -1.01 -4.48 18.23
C LEU A 11 -1.79 -4.08 19.50
N LYS A 12 -2.84 -4.84 19.86
CA LYS A 12 -3.61 -4.61 21.09
C LYS A 12 -2.88 -5.08 22.36
N ARG A 13 -2.03 -6.11 22.25
CA ARG A 13 -1.29 -6.67 23.39
C ARG A 13 -0.10 -5.79 23.79
N ASP A 14 0.63 -5.24 22.82
CA ASP A 14 1.80 -4.41 23.10
C ASP A 14 1.42 -3.00 23.61
N LYS A 15 2.11 -2.54 24.65
CA LYS A 15 1.78 -1.28 25.35
C LYS A 15 2.00 -0.05 24.46
N LYS A 16 3.06 -0.02 23.65
CA LYS A 16 3.45 1.13 22.82
C LYS A 16 2.43 1.33 21.70
N THR A 17 2.02 0.25 21.05
CA THR A 17 1.04 0.26 19.95
C THR A 17 -0.39 0.46 20.48
N ARG A 18 -0.75 -0.15 21.61
CA ARG A 18 -2.06 0.03 22.25
C ARG A 18 -2.30 1.47 22.69
N ASN A 19 -1.30 2.13 23.29
CA ASN A 19 -1.42 3.54 23.71
C ASN A 19 -1.68 4.48 22.51
N LYS A 20 -1.13 4.15 21.34
CA LYS A 20 -1.37 4.88 20.08
C LYS A 20 -2.68 4.48 19.39
N ARG A 21 -3.37 3.44 19.89
CA ARG A 21 -4.58 2.82 19.31
C ARG A 21 -4.39 2.36 17.88
N LEU A 22 -3.28 1.67 17.60
CA LEU A 22 -2.98 1.16 16.27
C LEU A 22 -3.80 -0.11 15.97
N TYR A 23 -4.32 -0.20 14.76
CA TYR A 23 -5.02 -1.36 14.24
C TYR A 23 -5.02 -1.35 12.70
N LEU A 24 -5.23 -2.52 12.11
CA LEU A 24 -5.63 -2.71 10.73
C LEU A 24 -7.15 -2.85 10.69
N ARG A 25 -7.82 -2.12 9.82
CA ARG A 25 -9.25 -2.35 9.58
C ARG A 25 -9.43 -3.64 8.77
N LEU A 26 -10.24 -4.55 9.30
CA LEU A 26 -10.53 -5.84 8.69
C LEU A 26 -11.92 -5.82 8.06
N PHE A 27 -12.12 -6.71 7.10
CA PHE A 27 -13.38 -7.06 6.49
C PHE A 27 -13.43 -8.58 6.33
N SER A 28 -14.63 -9.15 6.27
CA SER A 28 -14.84 -10.58 6.10
C SER A 28 -14.64 -11.00 4.64
N ALA A 29 -13.93 -12.10 4.43
CA ALA A 29 -13.80 -12.75 3.14
C ALA A 29 -14.03 -14.25 3.35
N ILE A 30 -15.09 -14.78 2.75
CA ILE A 30 -15.52 -16.18 2.91
C ILE A 30 -15.39 -16.86 1.55
N PRO A 31 -14.40 -17.75 1.36
CA PRO A 31 -14.31 -18.54 0.14
C PRO A 31 -15.50 -19.51 0.07
N LEU A 32 -16.13 -19.62 -1.10
CA LEU A 32 -17.21 -20.57 -1.38
C LEU A 32 -16.74 -21.70 -2.29
N SER A 33 -15.84 -21.39 -3.22
CA SER A 33 -15.16 -22.32 -4.12
C SER A 33 -13.77 -21.78 -4.48
N ASN A 34 -13.00 -22.52 -5.28
CA ASN A 34 -11.67 -22.08 -5.74
C ASN A 34 -11.68 -20.75 -6.51
N ASN A 35 -12.80 -20.39 -7.15
CA ASN A 35 -12.91 -19.18 -7.98
C ASN A 35 -13.97 -18.19 -7.48
N THR A 36 -14.73 -18.54 -6.44
CA THR A 36 -15.83 -17.70 -5.95
C THR A 36 -15.76 -17.57 -4.43
N GLY A 37 -16.07 -16.38 -3.95
CA GLY A 37 -16.13 -16.08 -2.53
C GLY A 37 -16.99 -14.86 -2.30
N LEU A 38 -17.40 -14.69 -1.05
CA LEU A 38 -18.08 -13.49 -0.59
C LEU A 38 -17.06 -12.57 0.06
N VAL A 39 -17.09 -11.31 -0.30
CA VAL A 39 -16.29 -10.26 0.34
C VAL A 39 -17.26 -9.26 0.96
N GLU A 40 -17.04 -8.94 2.22
CA GLU A 40 -17.83 -7.95 2.93
C GLU A 40 -17.69 -6.60 2.25
N TRP A 41 -18.84 -5.99 1.93
CA TRP A 41 -18.88 -4.60 1.52
C TRP A 41 -18.67 -3.72 2.75
N VAL A 42 -17.52 -3.04 2.80
CA VAL A 42 -17.24 -2.10 3.88
C VAL A 42 -18.03 -0.81 3.63
N PRO A 43 -18.96 -0.42 4.53
CA PRO A 43 -19.75 0.78 4.33
C PRO A 43 -18.92 2.04 4.53
N ASN A 44 -19.38 3.15 3.93
CA ASN A 44 -18.79 4.49 4.09
C ASN A 44 -17.32 4.59 3.64
N THR A 45 -16.92 3.80 2.66
CA THR A 45 -15.59 3.86 2.07
C THR A 45 -15.65 4.34 0.64
N ASN A 46 -14.70 5.18 0.25
CA ASN A 46 -14.46 5.53 -1.15
C ASN A 46 -13.01 5.21 -1.51
N VAL A 47 -12.78 4.93 -2.80
CA VAL A 47 -11.43 4.76 -3.34
C VAL A 47 -10.65 6.08 -3.25
N LEU A 48 -9.38 6.02 -2.85
CA LEU A 48 -8.49 7.19 -2.72
C LEU A 48 -8.51 8.04 -3.99
N ARG A 49 -8.48 7.40 -5.15
CA ARG A 49 -8.52 8.06 -6.45
C ARG A 49 -9.71 8.99 -6.61
N LYS A 50 -10.92 8.51 -6.32
CA LYS A 50 -12.17 9.26 -6.45
C LYS A 50 -12.17 10.48 -5.55
N LEU A 51 -11.71 10.32 -4.30
CA LEU A 51 -11.63 11.43 -3.35
C LEU A 51 -10.70 12.55 -3.84
N ILE A 52 -9.57 12.18 -4.45
CA ILE A 52 -8.64 13.16 -5.02
C ILE A 52 -9.21 13.80 -6.30
N ASP A 53 -9.80 13.01 -7.19
CA ASP A 53 -10.44 13.52 -8.41
C ASP A 53 -11.60 14.48 -8.08
N ASP A 54 -12.39 14.21 -7.03
CA ASP A 54 -13.47 15.09 -6.55
C ASP A 54 -12.91 16.45 -6.08
N GLU A 55 -11.75 16.48 -5.43
CA GLU A 55 -11.08 17.73 -5.05
C GLU A 55 -10.51 18.49 -6.25
N TYR A 56 -9.99 17.80 -7.27
CA TYR A 56 -9.60 18.45 -8.53
C TYR A 56 -10.80 19.06 -9.27
N LEU A 57 -11.94 18.37 -9.27
CA LEU A 57 -13.18 18.91 -9.83
C LEU A 57 -13.64 20.17 -9.10
N ARG A 58 -13.51 20.24 -7.77
CA ARG A 58 -13.78 21.47 -6.98
C ARG A 58 -12.85 22.62 -7.36
N MET A 59 -11.62 22.30 -7.76
CA MET A 59 -10.67 23.28 -8.31
C MET A 59 -10.91 23.61 -9.79
N GLN A 60 -12.03 23.17 -10.38
CA GLN A 60 -12.37 23.33 -11.79
C GLN A 60 -11.33 22.70 -12.74
N LYS A 61 -10.61 21.66 -12.27
CA LYS A 61 -9.70 20.86 -13.09
C LYS A 61 -10.39 19.59 -13.57
N GLN A 62 -10.01 19.14 -14.75
CA GLN A 62 -10.46 17.85 -15.27
C GLN A 62 -9.86 16.69 -14.46
N PRO A 63 -10.51 15.53 -14.39
CA PRO A 63 -9.92 14.34 -13.76
C PRO A 63 -8.56 14.01 -14.37
N LEU A 64 -7.60 13.62 -13.53
CA LEU A 64 -6.20 13.54 -13.94
C LEU A 64 -5.97 12.47 -15.02
N GLN A 65 -6.64 11.33 -14.92
CA GLN A 65 -6.58 10.29 -15.96
C GLN A 65 -7.02 10.83 -17.32
N GLN A 66 -8.12 11.59 -17.37
CA GLN A 66 -8.61 12.17 -18.62
C GLN A 66 -7.59 13.14 -19.20
N SER A 67 -7.01 14.01 -18.37
CA SER A 67 -5.97 14.94 -18.81
C SER A 67 -4.73 14.23 -19.35
N ILE A 68 -4.33 13.09 -18.77
CA ILE A 68 -3.20 12.29 -19.24
C ILE A 68 -3.53 11.61 -20.56
N LEU A 69 -4.72 11.01 -20.68
CA LEU A 69 -5.17 10.38 -21.93
C LEU A 69 -5.23 11.39 -23.09
N THR A 70 -5.72 12.60 -22.85
CA THR A 70 -5.81 13.62 -23.91
C THR A 70 -4.43 14.10 -24.38
N LYS A 71 -3.44 14.20 -23.50
CA LYS A 71 -2.12 14.76 -23.84
C LYS A 71 -1.09 13.71 -24.27
N PHE A 72 -1.15 12.52 -23.69
CA PHE A 72 -0.14 11.46 -23.86
C PHE A 72 -0.74 10.15 -24.38
N GLY A 73 -2.07 10.00 -24.34
CA GLY A 73 -2.75 8.82 -24.83
C GLY A 73 -2.76 8.78 -26.36
N LYS A 74 -2.46 7.60 -26.90
CA LYS A 74 -2.70 7.22 -28.30
C LYS A 74 -3.84 6.20 -28.35
N SER A 75 -4.18 5.72 -29.55
CA SER A 75 -5.22 4.70 -29.78
C SER A 75 -5.09 3.44 -28.91
N ASN A 76 -3.87 3.09 -28.48
CA ASN A 76 -3.57 1.91 -27.64
C ASN A 76 -3.19 2.26 -26.18
N GLY A 77 -3.44 3.50 -25.72
CA GLY A 77 -3.04 3.99 -24.40
C GLY A 77 -1.75 4.82 -24.39
N VAL A 78 -1.17 5.01 -23.20
CA VAL A 78 0.04 5.84 -23.00
C VAL A 78 1.30 4.98 -23.20
N PRO A 79 2.22 5.35 -24.10
CA PRO A 79 3.48 4.63 -24.29
C PRO A 79 4.37 4.69 -23.04
N GLN A 80 5.04 3.59 -22.68
CA GLN A 80 5.92 3.53 -21.49
C GLN A 80 7.04 4.58 -21.51
N LYS A 81 7.59 4.90 -22.70
CA LYS A 81 8.60 5.96 -22.87
C LYS A 81 8.11 7.35 -22.44
N SER A 82 6.79 7.55 -22.39
CA SER A 82 6.15 8.81 -22.01
C SER A 82 5.73 8.85 -20.54
N TYR A 83 6.02 7.82 -19.74
CA TYR A 83 5.61 7.78 -18.33
C TYR A 83 6.29 8.88 -17.51
N GLY A 84 7.60 9.06 -17.67
CA GLY A 84 8.35 10.12 -17.00
C GLY A 84 7.82 11.52 -17.35
N THR A 85 7.57 11.79 -18.64
CA THR A 85 7.06 13.10 -19.07
C THR A 85 5.60 13.34 -18.64
N ALA A 86 4.77 12.29 -18.61
CA ALA A 86 3.42 12.36 -18.07
C ALA A 86 3.42 12.60 -16.55
N PHE A 87 4.37 11.98 -15.83
CA PHE A 87 4.59 12.23 -14.40
C PHE A 87 4.98 13.69 -14.16
N ASP A 88 5.99 14.21 -14.85
CA ASP A 88 6.44 15.59 -14.67
C ASP A 88 5.33 16.60 -14.98
N TYR A 89 4.54 16.33 -16.03
CA TYR A 89 3.34 17.12 -16.35
C TYR A 89 2.30 17.09 -15.22
N ALA A 90 1.95 15.89 -14.75
CA ALA A 90 0.96 15.71 -13.69
C ALA A 90 1.42 16.35 -12.38
N VAL A 91 2.71 16.26 -12.06
CA VAL A 91 3.28 16.86 -10.86
C VAL A 91 3.22 18.38 -10.92
N LYS A 92 3.55 18.96 -12.06
CA LYS A 92 3.56 20.40 -12.27
C LYS A 92 2.16 21.02 -12.32
N ASP A 93 1.22 20.41 -13.03
CA ASP A 93 -0.11 21.00 -13.23
C ASP A 93 -1.08 20.67 -12.08
N TYR A 94 -1.01 19.48 -11.49
CA TYR A 94 -1.92 19.07 -10.43
C TYR A 94 -1.21 19.14 -9.09
N PRO A 95 -1.47 20.14 -8.23
CA PRO A 95 -0.89 20.16 -6.89
C PRO A 95 -1.49 19.07 -5.99
N PRO A 96 -0.84 18.66 -4.90
CA PRO A 96 -1.48 17.78 -3.93
C PRO A 96 -2.69 18.48 -3.28
N VAL A 97 -3.78 17.73 -3.10
CA VAL A 97 -5.08 18.26 -2.64
C VAL A 97 -5.73 17.42 -1.53
N PHE A 98 -5.15 16.26 -1.20
CA PHE A 98 -5.80 15.33 -0.29
C PHE A 98 -5.89 15.86 1.16
N GLY A 99 -5.00 16.77 1.57
CA GLY A 99 -5.14 17.51 2.82
C GLY A 99 -6.40 18.39 2.85
N LYS A 100 -6.82 18.95 1.70
CA LYS A 100 -8.07 19.73 1.57
C LYS A 100 -9.30 18.84 1.69
N TYR A 101 -9.25 17.62 1.16
CA TYR A 101 -10.33 16.65 1.33
C TYR A 101 -10.68 16.47 2.81
N PHE A 102 -9.69 16.28 3.69
CA PHE A 102 -9.96 16.14 5.13
C PHE A 102 -10.66 17.37 5.71
N LEU A 103 -10.27 18.59 5.30
CA LEU A 103 -10.90 19.83 5.76
C LEU A 103 -12.35 19.96 5.29
N HIS A 104 -12.65 19.52 4.07
CA HIS A 104 -14.01 19.55 3.53
C HIS A 104 -14.90 18.45 4.11
N GLN A 105 -14.33 17.27 4.39
CA GLN A 105 -15.07 16.13 4.88
C GLN A 105 -15.40 16.25 6.38
N PHE A 106 -14.48 16.79 7.17
CA PHE A 106 -14.61 16.89 8.62
C PHE A 106 -14.60 18.36 9.05
N LEU A 107 -15.79 18.95 9.20
CA LEU A 107 -15.96 20.38 9.51
C LEU A 107 -15.53 20.72 10.95
N GLU A 108 -15.76 19.81 11.90
CA GLU A 108 -15.41 20.01 13.30
C GLU A 108 -13.89 19.80 13.51
N PRO A 109 -13.15 20.79 14.05
CA PRO A 109 -11.68 20.72 14.16
C PRO A 109 -11.18 19.49 14.93
N ASN A 110 -11.90 19.09 15.99
CA ASN A 110 -11.56 17.91 16.77
C ASN A 110 -11.73 16.63 15.95
N GLN A 111 -12.83 16.51 15.20
CA GLN A 111 -13.10 15.36 14.34
C GLN A 111 -12.08 15.29 13.20
N TRP A 112 -11.82 16.43 12.55
CA TRP A 112 -10.78 16.56 11.52
C TRP A 112 -9.43 16.06 12.01
N TYR A 113 -8.99 16.54 13.18
CA TYR A 113 -7.69 16.17 13.73
C TYR A 113 -7.61 14.67 14.03
N GLN A 114 -8.63 14.11 14.69
CA GLN A 114 -8.66 12.68 15.03
C GLN A 114 -8.73 11.80 13.78
N ASN A 115 -9.59 12.13 12.82
CA ASN A 115 -9.79 11.33 11.62
C ASN A 115 -8.59 11.40 10.67
N ARG A 116 -7.95 12.56 10.55
CA ARG A 116 -6.67 12.67 9.85
C ARG A 116 -5.59 11.84 10.55
N LEU A 117 -5.51 11.87 11.88
CA LEU A 117 -4.56 11.01 12.61
C LEU A 117 -4.84 9.52 12.41
N ASN A 118 -6.10 9.10 12.32
CA ASN A 118 -6.47 7.72 12.00
C ASN A 118 -5.99 7.33 10.61
N PHE A 119 -6.17 8.21 9.60
CA PHE A 119 -5.58 8.04 8.27
C PHE A 119 -4.07 7.79 8.36
N VAL A 120 -3.33 8.69 9.01
CA VAL A 120 -1.87 8.57 9.11
C VAL A 120 -1.46 7.27 9.79
N LYS A 121 -2.11 6.90 10.89
CA LYS A 121 -1.77 5.69 11.66
C LYS A 121 -2.08 4.41 10.88
N THR A 122 -3.28 4.30 10.31
CA THR A 122 -3.70 3.10 9.57
C THR A 122 -2.93 2.94 8.27
N ALA A 123 -2.62 4.03 7.57
CA ALA A 123 -1.73 4.01 6.40
C ALA A 123 -0.32 3.53 6.80
N ALA A 124 0.25 4.05 7.89
CA ALA A 124 1.57 3.61 8.38
C ALA A 124 1.62 2.13 8.77
N VAL A 125 0.58 1.62 9.45
CA VAL A 125 0.50 0.20 9.80
C VAL A 125 0.40 -0.65 8.53
N TRP A 126 -0.44 -0.27 7.56
CA TRP A 126 -0.53 -0.95 6.26
C TRP A 126 0.78 -0.88 5.46
N SER A 127 1.51 0.24 5.48
CA SER A 127 2.81 0.36 4.81
C SER A 127 3.82 -0.65 5.34
N MET A 128 3.95 -0.79 6.66
CA MET A 128 4.90 -1.73 7.25
C MET A 128 4.46 -3.19 7.07
N VAL A 129 3.18 -3.49 7.29
CA VAL A 129 2.65 -4.85 7.12
C VAL A 129 2.71 -5.28 5.66
N GLY A 130 2.32 -4.39 4.74
CA GLY A 130 2.39 -4.60 3.31
C GLY A 130 3.82 -4.83 2.84
N TYR A 131 4.78 -4.03 3.32
CA TYR A 131 6.20 -4.24 3.03
C TYR A 131 6.70 -5.61 3.51
N ILE A 132 6.39 -6.00 4.75
CA ILE A 132 6.86 -7.29 5.29
C ILE A 132 6.32 -8.46 4.47
N VAL A 133 5.03 -8.46 4.13
CA VAL A 133 4.39 -9.54 3.36
C VAL A 133 4.70 -9.45 1.86
N GLY A 134 5.17 -8.31 1.38
CA GLY A 134 5.41 -8.06 -0.05
C GLY A 134 4.14 -7.82 -0.85
N LEU A 135 3.21 -7.04 -0.29
CA LEU A 135 1.94 -6.67 -0.90
C LEU A 135 2.17 -5.64 -2.03
N GLY A 136 1.99 -6.08 -3.29
CA GLY A 136 2.03 -5.24 -4.49
C GLY A 136 0.65 -4.82 -4.98
N ASP A 137 0.55 -4.20 -6.14
CA ASP A 137 -0.66 -3.69 -6.82
C ASP A 137 -1.41 -2.63 -6.00
N ARG A 138 -0.66 -1.74 -5.33
CA ARG A 138 -1.22 -0.70 -4.46
C ARG A 138 -1.57 0.58 -5.23
N HIS A 139 -2.28 0.45 -6.34
CA HIS A 139 -2.83 1.60 -7.06
C HIS A 139 -3.94 2.28 -6.27
N SER A 140 -4.30 3.50 -6.64
CA SER A 140 -5.21 4.38 -5.89
C SER A 140 -6.67 3.90 -5.81
N GLU A 141 -7.03 2.80 -6.49
CA GLU A 141 -8.36 2.16 -6.40
C GLU A 141 -8.37 1.00 -5.40
N ASN A 142 -7.21 0.40 -5.10
CA ASN A 142 -7.07 -0.65 -4.09
C ASN A 142 -6.86 -0.11 -2.68
N ILE A 143 -6.82 1.21 -2.52
CA ILE A 143 -6.73 1.91 -1.24
C ILE A 143 -8.03 2.66 -1.03
N LEU A 144 -8.79 2.21 -0.04
CA LEU A 144 -10.03 2.84 0.37
C LEU A 144 -9.80 3.71 1.61
N ILE A 145 -10.55 4.79 1.69
CA ILE A 145 -10.57 5.70 2.84
C ILE A 145 -12.01 5.72 3.38
N ASP A 146 -12.15 5.48 4.68
CA ASP A 146 -13.44 5.64 5.35
C ASP A 146 -13.78 7.12 5.53
N THR A 147 -14.95 7.52 5.05
CA THR A 147 -15.43 8.90 5.03
C THR A 147 -15.92 9.40 6.39
N ASN A 148 -16.12 8.52 7.36
CA ASN A 148 -16.60 8.84 8.70
C ASN A 148 -15.45 8.99 9.71
N ASN A 149 -14.41 8.15 9.60
CA ASN A 149 -13.32 8.10 10.58
C ASN A 149 -11.90 8.26 10.00
N GLY A 150 -11.76 8.32 8.68
CA GLY A 150 -10.47 8.51 8.00
C GLY A 150 -9.58 7.27 7.91
N ASP A 151 -10.05 6.09 8.31
CA ASP A 151 -9.24 4.86 8.24
C ASP A 151 -8.85 4.50 6.81
N THR A 152 -7.60 4.08 6.64
CA THR A 152 -7.08 3.49 5.41
C THR A 152 -7.33 1.99 5.40
N ILE A 153 -7.88 1.48 4.30
CA ILE A 153 -8.20 0.07 4.10
C ILE A 153 -7.63 -0.38 2.77
N HIS A 154 -6.84 -1.45 2.76
CA HIS A 154 -6.36 -2.05 1.52
C HIS A 154 -7.31 -3.17 1.11
N VAL A 155 -7.74 -3.15 -0.15
CA VAL A 155 -8.50 -4.23 -0.79
C VAL A 155 -7.67 -4.90 -1.88
N ASP A 156 -8.22 -5.94 -2.50
CA ASP A 156 -7.56 -6.78 -3.51
C ASP A 156 -6.15 -7.20 -3.07
N LEU A 157 -6.05 -8.13 -2.12
CA LEU A 157 -4.77 -8.57 -1.56
C LEU A 157 -4.14 -9.71 -2.38
N ALA A 158 -4.47 -9.85 -3.66
CA ALA A 158 -4.06 -11.00 -4.47
C ALA A 158 -2.57 -11.02 -4.81
N MET A 159 -1.91 -9.85 -4.85
CA MET A 159 -0.48 -9.75 -5.15
C MET A 159 0.36 -9.70 -3.88
N LEU A 160 0.74 -10.86 -3.37
CA LEU A 160 1.60 -11.01 -2.19
C LEU A 160 3.01 -11.46 -2.60
N PHE A 161 3.92 -11.48 -1.63
CA PHE A 161 5.23 -12.13 -1.77
C PHE A 161 6.09 -11.57 -2.92
N GLU A 162 6.14 -10.25 -3.06
CA GLU A 162 6.93 -9.55 -4.09
C GLU A 162 6.45 -9.80 -5.54
N SER A 163 5.27 -10.40 -5.74
CA SER A 163 4.72 -10.65 -7.09
C SER A 163 4.62 -9.38 -7.94
N GLY A 164 4.49 -8.19 -7.32
CA GLY A 164 4.45 -6.90 -8.04
C GLY A 164 5.75 -6.50 -8.71
N ARG A 165 6.89 -7.01 -8.21
CA ARG A 165 8.20 -6.84 -8.83
C ARG A 165 8.39 -7.74 -10.05
N LEU A 166 7.53 -8.74 -10.23
CA LEU A 166 7.59 -9.71 -11.34
C LEU A 166 6.68 -9.34 -12.52
N LEU A 167 5.90 -8.26 -12.39
CA LEU A 167 5.07 -7.74 -13.48
C LEU A 167 5.93 -7.26 -14.65
N ASN A 168 5.34 -7.23 -15.86
CA ASN A 168 5.99 -6.70 -17.06
C ASN A 168 6.55 -5.28 -16.85
N ILE A 169 5.83 -4.46 -16.07
CA ILE A 169 6.29 -3.18 -15.57
C ILE A 169 6.35 -3.33 -14.05
N PRO A 170 7.53 -3.53 -13.46
CA PRO A 170 7.66 -3.86 -12.06
C PRO A 170 7.31 -2.67 -11.17
N GLU A 171 6.67 -2.95 -10.03
CA GLU A 171 6.56 -1.98 -8.95
C GLU A 171 7.91 -1.82 -8.26
N LYS A 172 8.37 -0.58 -8.14
CA LYS A 172 9.70 -0.24 -7.59
C LYS A 172 9.67 0.43 -6.22
N VAL A 173 8.50 0.49 -5.60
CA VAL A 173 8.31 1.08 -4.27
C VAL A 173 7.88 0.00 -3.28
N PRO A 174 8.28 0.08 -2.00
CA PRO A 174 7.89 -0.92 -0.99
C PRO A 174 6.42 -0.79 -0.57
N PHE A 175 5.83 0.39 -0.72
CA PHE A 175 4.42 0.69 -0.49
C PHE A 175 4.08 2.05 -1.14
N ARG A 176 2.78 2.37 -1.23
CA ARG A 176 2.34 3.67 -1.74
C ARG A 176 2.58 4.78 -0.71
N LEU A 177 3.52 5.67 -0.99
CA LEU A 177 3.74 6.93 -0.25
C LEU A 177 3.96 8.09 -1.23
N THR A 178 2.91 8.40 -1.98
CA THR A 178 2.91 9.45 -3.00
C THR A 178 2.60 10.83 -2.39
N ARG A 179 2.78 11.90 -3.16
CA ARG A 179 2.60 13.28 -2.68
C ARG A 179 1.21 13.60 -2.11
N ASN A 180 0.11 13.07 -2.66
CA ASN A 180 -1.21 13.27 -2.05
C ASN A 180 -1.35 12.50 -0.73
N MET A 181 -0.73 11.30 -0.61
CA MET A 181 -0.69 10.61 0.68
C MET A 181 0.03 11.46 1.73
N ILE A 182 1.19 12.03 1.38
CA ILE A 182 1.98 12.89 2.27
C ILE A 182 1.22 14.17 2.64
N ASP A 183 0.59 14.84 1.68
CA ASP A 183 -0.23 16.03 1.90
C ASP A 183 -1.43 15.75 2.83
N GLY A 184 -2.06 14.58 2.69
CA GLY A 184 -3.11 14.12 3.59
C GLY A 184 -2.65 13.96 5.05
N MET A 185 -1.35 13.76 5.30
CA MET A 185 -0.80 13.68 6.66
C MET A 185 -0.72 15.06 7.34
N GLY A 186 -0.82 16.15 6.56
CA GLY A 186 -0.70 17.52 7.01
C GLY A 186 0.73 18.04 6.97
N VAL A 187 0.97 19.14 7.68
CA VAL A 187 2.21 19.94 7.57
C VAL A 187 3.49 19.18 7.94
N THR A 188 3.41 18.16 8.80
CA THR A 188 4.57 17.35 9.16
C THR A 188 4.92 16.31 8.10
N GLY A 189 4.03 16.08 7.12
CA GLY A 189 4.15 14.99 6.16
C GLY A 189 4.37 13.65 6.86
N TYR A 190 5.35 12.89 6.37
CA TYR A 190 5.74 11.61 6.95
C TYR A 190 6.65 11.74 8.20
N GLU A 191 7.28 12.89 8.44
CA GLU A 191 8.21 13.16 9.56
C GLU A 191 7.52 13.41 10.92
N GLY A 192 6.41 12.73 11.15
CA GLY A 192 5.62 12.89 12.37
C GLY A 192 4.96 11.58 12.79
N ALA A 193 3.64 11.62 12.90
CA ALA A 193 2.86 10.45 13.33
C ALA A 193 3.06 9.24 12.41
N PHE A 194 3.36 9.44 11.12
CA PHE A 194 3.61 8.36 10.17
C PHE A 194 4.89 7.60 10.53
N ARG A 195 6.08 8.25 10.49
CA ARG A 195 7.36 7.63 10.83
C ARG A 195 7.33 6.95 12.21
N LEU A 196 6.80 7.65 13.23
CA LEU A 196 6.69 7.10 14.59
C LEU A 196 5.74 5.88 14.69
N THR A 197 4.77 5.76 13.79
CA THR A 197 3.87 4.61 13.71
C THR A 197 4.50 3.47 12.91
N CYS A 198 5.24 3.79 11.84
CA CYS A 198 6.04 2.83 11.08
C CYS A 198 7.07 2.15 11.99
N GLU A 199 7.86 2.91 12.74
CA GLU A 199 8.85 2.37 13.67
C GLU A 199 8.21 1.48 14.74
N ALA A 200 7.11 1.93 15.37
CA ALA A 200 6.43 1.15 16.39
C ALA A 200 5.80 -0.14 15.83
N THR A 201 5.29 -0.10 14.60
CA THR A 201 4.71 -1.27 13.94
C THR A 201 5.82 -2.24 13.55
N LEU A 202 6.89 -1.76 12.94
CA LEU A 202 8.03 -2.58 12.53
C LEU A 202 8.73 -3.22 13.74
N GLU A 203 8.92 -2.47 14.83
CA GLU A 203 9.42 -3.00 16.11
C GLU A 203 8.58 -4.18 16.61
N LEU A 204 7.24 -4.04 16.57
CA LEU A 204 6.31 -5.10 16.95
C LEU A 204 6.46 -6.32 16.03
N LEU A 205 6.53 -6.10 14.71
CA LEU A 205 6.64 -7.19 13.74
C LEU A 205 7.96 -7.94 13.91
N ARG A 206 9.08 -7.24 14.06
CA ARG A 206 10.39 -7.85 14.32
C ARG A 206 10.41 -8.64 15.64
N LYS A 207 9.82 -8.09 16.70
CA LYS A 207 9.72 -8.76 18.02
C LYS A 207 8.91 -10.06 17.98
N ASN A 208 7.96 -10.19 17.05
CA ASN A 208 7.10 -11.36 16.91
C ASN A 208 7.39 -12.11 15.59
N ASN A 209 8.62 -12.03 15.07
CA ASN A 209 9.01 -12.59 13.78
C ASN A 209 8.67 -14.07 13.64
N GLU A 210 8.97 -14.90 14.65
CA GLU A 210 8.69 -16.34 14.65
C GLU A 210 7.20 -16.63 14.49
N THR A 211 6.34 -15.90 15.22
CA THR A 211 4.90 -16.09 15.12
C THR A 211 4.39 -15.71 13.72
N LEU A 212 4.92 -14.63 13.13
CA LEU A 212 4.53 -14.20 11.79
C LEU A 212 5.00 -15.21 10.73
N LEU A 213 6.24 -15.69 10.82
CA LEU A 213 6.78 -16.71 9.91
C LEU A 213 6.00 -18.02 10.00
N ASN A 214 5.59 -18.45 11.20
CA ASN A 214 4.79 -19.66 11.37
C ASN A 214 3.39 -19.52 10.75
N VAL A 215 2.74 -18.36 10.92
CA VAL A 215 1.45 -18.10 10.26
C VAL A 215 1.61 -18.10 8.74
N LEU A 216 2.70 -17.50 8.24
CA LEU A 216 2.99 -17.47 6.80
C LEU A 216 3.30 -18.86 6.23
N GLU A 217 3.98 -19.70 7.00
CA GLU A 217 4.28 -21.09 6.62
C GLU A 217 3.01 -21.94 6.46
N THR A 218 1.93 -21.65 7.21
CA THR A 218 0.66 -22.37 6.99
C THR A 218 0.06 -22.13 5.59
N PHE A 219 0.27 -20.96 4.99
CA PHE A 219 -0.19 -20.69 3.62
C PHE A 219 0.63 -21.41 2.55
N LYS A 220 1.87 -21.81 2.86
CA LYS A 220 2.73 -22.60 1.95
C LYS A 220 2.23 -24.04 1.84
N HIS A 221 1.74 -24.60 2.94
CA HIS A 221 1.35 -26.00 3.01
C HIS A 221 -0.14 -26.23 2.75
N ASP A 222 -0.89 -25.19 2.40
CA ASP A 222 -2.30 -25.32 2.02
C ASP A 222 -2.39 -25.89 0.58
N PRO A 223 -2.85 -27.14 0.41
CA PRO A 223 -2.93 -27.78 -0.91
C PRO A 223 -4.00 -27.16 -1.82
N LEU A 224 -4.87 -26.29 -1.29
CA LEU A 224 -5.91 -25.59 -2.05
C LEU A 224 -5.43 -24.23 -2.60
N LEU A 225 -4.35 -23.68 -2.03
CA LEU A 225 -3.68 -22.50 -2.57
C LEU A 225 -2.75 -22.92 -3.71
N ASP A 226 -3.37 -23.21 -4.85
CA ASP A 226 -2.64 -23.54 -6.07
C ASP A 226 -2.07 -22.25 -6.69
N TRP A 227 -0.99 -21.75 -6.08
CA TRP A 227 -0.29 -20.52 -6.47
C TRP A 227 0.03 -20.50 -7.97
N GLU A 228 0.30 -21.68 -8.54
CA GLU A 228 0.55 -21.86 -9.97
C GLU A 228 -0.67 -21.59 -10.86
N GLN A 229 -1.90 -21.94 -10.43
CA GLN A 229 -3.12 -21.71 -11.21
C GLN A 229 -3.63 -20.26 -11.13
N ILE A 230 -3.49 -19.62 -9.96
CA ILE A 230 -3.83 -18.21 -9.76
C ILE A 230 -2.97 -17.33 -10.67
N GLN A 231 -1.71 -17.72 -10.89
CA GLN A 231 -0.77 -17.02 -11.76
C GLN A 231 -0.93 -17.38 -13.25
N LYS A 232 -1.20 -18.65 -13.61
CA LYS A 232 -1.50 -19.06 -15.00
C LYS A 232 -2.72 -18.34 -15.59
N LYS A 233 -3.75 -18.05 -14.81
CA LYS A 233 -4.89 -17.21 -15.28
C LYS A 233 -4.51 -15.75 -15.56
N LYS A 234 -3.37 -15.26 -15.03
CA LYS A 234 -2.84 -13.90 -15.22
C LYS A 234 -1.65 -13.83 -16.19
N GLU A 235 -1.21 -14.96 -16.76
CA GLU A 235 -0.10 -15.07 -17.74
C GLU A 235 -0.30 -14.27 -19.04
N ASN A 236 -1.52 -13.80 -19.34
CA ASN A 236 -1.72 -12.87 -20.44
C ASN A 236 -1.10 -11.48 -20.19
N GLN A 237 -0.60 -11.18 -18.98
CA GLN A 237 0.00 -9.88 -18.64
C GLN A 237 1.35 -9.91 -17.89
N ALA A 238 1.86 -11.06 -17.43
CA ALA A 238 3.18 -11.16 -16.80
C ALA A 238 3.91 -12.43 -17.23
N LYS A 239 5.05 -12.27 -17.93
CA LYS A 239 5.92 -13.41 -18.29
C LYS A 239 6.89 -13.73 -17.14
N LYS A 240 6.43 -14.54 -16.18
CA LYS A 240 7.22 -15.53 -15.42
C LYS A 240 6.30 -16.15 -14.35
N ALA A 241 6.09 -17.46 -14.45
CA ALA A 241 5.45 -18.26 -13.40
C ALA A 241 6.34 -18.29 -12.15
N MET A 242 5.79 -18.07 -10.95
CA MET A 242 6.45 -18.49 -9.72
C MET A 242 6.26 -19.99 -9.53
N ASN A 243 7.35 -20.72 -9.28
CA ASN A 243 7.32 -22.13 -8.93
C ASN A 243 7.16 -22.30 -7.41
N SER A 244 6.94 -23.52 -6.92
CA SER A 244 7.02 -23.85 -5.48
C SER A 244 8.33 -23.42 -4.80
N ALA A 245 9.43 -23.35 -5.57
CA ALA A 245 10.72 -22.78 -5.13
C ALA A 245 10.66 -21.27 -4.80
N ASP A 246 9.68 -20.54 -5.33
CA ASP A 246 9.50 -19.11 -5.08
C ASP A 246 8.72 -18.80 -3.80
N VAL A 247 7.96 -19.77 -3.26
CA VAL A 247 7.35 -19.61 -1.93
C VAL A 247 8.41 -19.76 -0.83
N ASP A 248 9.38 -20.66 -1.03
CA ASP A 248 10.55 -20.78 -0.16
C ASP A 248 11.46 -19.55 -0.24
N SER A 249 11.63 -18.99 -1.44
CA SER A 249 12.35 -17.72 -1.61
C SER A 249 11.59 -16.57 -0.93
N ALA A 250 10.26 -16.53 -1.04
CA ALA A 250 9.43 -15.53 -0.36
C ALA A 250 9.54 -15.62 1.17
N HIS A 251 9.44 -16.81 1.76
CA HIS A 251 9.60 -17.00 3.21
C HIS A 251 10.96 -16.51 3.70
N LYS A 252 12.02 -16.82 2.95
CA LYS A 252 13.37 -16.31 3.20
C LYS A 252 13.46 -14.78 3.11
N ILE A 253 12.86 -14.18 2.07
CA ILE A 253 12.81 -12.71 1.90
C ILE A 253 12.08 -12.05 3.08
N ILE A 254 10.94 -12.61 3.49
CA ILE A 254 10.18 -12.08 4.64
C ILE A 254 11.00 -12.18 5.92
N GLY A 255 11.69 -13.32 6.13
CA GLY A 255 12.62 -13.49 7.24
C GLY A 255 13.74 -12.45 7.25
N GLN A 256 14.35 -12.17 6.10
CA GLN A 256 15.37 -11.13 5.94
C GLN A 256 14.83 -9.73 6.27
N LYS A 257 13.64 -9.39 5.74
CA LYS A 257 12.98 -8.10 6.03
C LYS A 257 12.68 -7.92 7.52
N LEU A 258 12.23 -8.98 8.20
CA LEU A 258 11.98 -9.00 9.65
C LEU A 258 13.27 -8.93 10.48
N GLN A 259 14.41 -9.34 9.92
CA GLN A 259 15.72 -9.17 10.55
C GLN A 259 16.32 -7.78 10.29
N GLY A 260 15.77 -7.02 9.34
CA GLY A 260 16.28 -5.70 8.94
C GLY A 260 17.29 -5.72 7.82
N ILE A 261 17.41 -6.84 7.12
CA ILE A 261 18.26 -6.98 5.94
C ILE A 261 17.43 -6.45 4.76
N VAL A 262 17.93 -5.40 4.11
CA VAL A 262 17.23 -4.71 3.01
C VAL A 262 18.17 -4.54 1.82
N GLY A 263 17.64 -4.77 0.62
CA GLY A 263 18.41 -4.72 -0.62
C GLY A 263 19.59 -5.70 -0.59
N ASP A 264 20.74 -5.23 -1.07
CA ASP A 264 21.99 -5.99 -1.08
C ASP A 264 22.82 -5.82 0.20
N SER A 265 22.30 -5.12 1.21
CA SER A 265 23.00 -4.96 2.49
C SER A 265 23.10 -6.30 3.20
N ALA A 266 24.32 -6.79 3.43
CA ALA A 266 24.55 -7.99 4.22
C ALA A 266 24.30 -7.78 5.73
N LEU A 267 24.26 -6.52 6.19
CA LEU A 267 24.10 -6.17 7.60
C LEU A 267 22.67 -5.72 7.92
N PRO A 268 22.11 -6.13 9.08
CA PRO A 268 20.79 -5.72 9.50
C PRO A 268 20.77 -4.25 9.93
N LEU A 269 19.85 -3.48 9.37
CA LEU A 269 19.59 -2.09 9.76
C LEU A 269 18.82 -2.04 11.08
N SER A 270 19.01 -0.93 11.81
CA SER A 270 18.14 -0.57 12.94
C SER A 270 16.70 -0.37 12.48
N ILE A 271 15.74 -0.36 13.41
CA ILE A 271 14.33 -0.12 13.07
C ILE A 271 14.16 1.24 12.40
N SER A 272 14.75 2.29 12.98
CA SER A 272 14.69 3.65 12.43
C SER A 272 15.37 3.72 11.05
N GLY A 273 16.56 3.10 10.91
CA GLY A 273 17.27 3.07 9.62
C GLY A 273 16.55 2.28 8.53
N GLN A 274 15.87 1.18 8.88
CA GLN A 274 15.03 0.46 7.93
C GLN A 274 13.80 1.30 7.52
N VAL A 275 13.12 1.95 8.47
CA VAL A 275 11.98 2.81 8.15
C VAL A 275 12.42 3.97 7.25
N ASP A 276 13.56 4.57 7.53
CA ASP A 276 14.14 5.66 6.74
C ASP A 276 14.39 5.23 5.29
N TYR A 277 15.12 4.13 5.12
CA TYR A 277 15.37 3.53 3.80
C TYR A 277 14.08 3.27 3.03
N LEU A 278 13.05 2.73 3.68
CA LEU A 278 11.79 2.41 3.01
C LEU A 278 10.99 3.65 2.61
N ILE A 279 11.03 4.71 3.43
CA ILE A 279 10.39 5.98 3.10
C ILE A 279 11.11 6.63 1.91
N ASP A 280 12.44 6.62 1.90
CA ASP A 280 13.24 7.14 0.80
C ASP A 280 12.97 6.36 -0.50
N GLU A 281 12.93 5.03 -0.45
CA GLU A 281 12.61 4.19 -1.61
C GLU A 281 11.19 4.45 -2.14
N ALA A 282 10.21 4.64 -1.23
CA ALA A 282 8.80 4.86 -1.57
C ALA A 282 8.52 6.27 -2.15
N THR A 283 9.34 7.26 -1.80
CA THR A 283 9.20 8.65 -2.24
C THR A 283 10.13 9.01 -3.41
N ASN A 284 11.06 8.11 -3.76
CA ASN A 284 12.02 8.32 -4.84
C ASN A 284 11.32 8.58 -6.19
N GLU A 285 11.57 9.76 -6.76
CA GLU A 285 10.92 10.17 -8.01
C GLU A 285 11.27 9.28 -9.20
N GLU A 286 12.50 8.77 -9.30
CA GLU A 286 12.92 7.89 -10.40
C GLU A 286 12.19 6.54 -10.34
N ASN A 287 11.99 6.01 -9.12
CA ASN A 287 11.16 4.83 -8.91
C ASN A 287 9.72 5.11 -9.35
N LEU A 288 9.13 6.22 -8.86
CA LEU A 288 7.77 6.64 -9.19
C LEU A 288 7.55 6.87 -10.71
N LYS A 289 8.49 7.50 -11.40
CA LYS A 289 8.43 7.79 -12.86
C LYS A 289 8.48 6.52 -13.71
N SER A 290 9.14 5.48 -13.23
CA SER A 290 9.32 4.24 -13.99
C SER A 290 8.21 3.20 -13.82
N MET A 291 7.30 3.42 -12.86
CA MET A 291 6.16 2.54 -12.61
C MET A 291 5.02 2.73 -13.61
N TYR A 292 4.11 1.76 -13.61
CA TYR A 292 2.94 1.77 -14.50
C TYR A 292 2.09 3.03 -14.33
N ILE A 293 1.69 3.65 -15.45
CA ILE A 293 0.98 4.95 -15.43
C ILE A 293 -0.36 4.89 -14.65
N TRP A 294 -1.09 3.77 -14.70
CA TRP A 294 -2.36 3.61 -13.99
C TRP A 294 -2.22 3.13 -12.54
N TRP A 295 -0.98 2.86 -12.08
CA TRP A 295 -0.69 2.88 -10.65
C TRP A 295 -0.88 4.31 -10.07
N MET A 296 -0.88 5.32 -10.96
CA MET A 296 -1.00 6.75 -10.67
C MET A 296 0.04 7.23 -9.65
N PRO A 297 1.35 7.13 -9.98
CA PRO A 297 2.44 7.48 -9.07
C PRO A 297 2.52 8.97 -8.74
N PHE A 298 1.93 9.80 -9.58
CA PHE A 298 1.81 11.25 -9.41
C PHE A 298 0.59 11.68 -8.59
N LEU A 299 -0.25 10.74 -8.11
CA LEU A 299 -1.34 11.05 -7.17
C LEU A 299 -0.81 10.97 -5.75
#